data_AF-A0A2E7K0H5-F1
#
_entry.id   AF-A0A2E7K0H5-F1
#
_cell.length_a   1.000
_cell.length_b   1.000
_cell.length_c   1.000
_cell.angle_alpha   90.00
_cell.angle_beta   90.00
_cell.angle_gamma   90.00
#
_symmetry.space_group_name_H-M   'P 1'
#
loop_
_entity.id
_entity.type
_entity.pdbx_description
1 polymer ?
#
loop_
_entity_poly.entity_id
_entity_poly.type
_entity_poly.pdbx_seq_one_letter_code
_entity_poly.pdbx_strand_id
1 'polypeptide(L)'
;MVTGNRTASELKGPVGIAHLSGQVTQSGDTWQQTFRMILWFIALLSVNLGLINLFPIPLLDGGHLMYYLVEAVQGRPMAQQFQEWGFRFGFAIIITLMAFTLYNDIANFWL
;
A
#
# COMPACT_ATOMS: atom_id res chain seq x y z
N MET A 1 -15.15 -19.06 11.91
CA MET A 1 -15.70 -18.80 10.56
C MET A 1 -14.78 -17.80 9.86
N VAL A 2 -13.78 -18.30 9.14
CA VAL A 2 -12.99 -17.47 8.21
C VAL A 2 -13.69 -17.62 6.87
N THR A 3 -14.73 -16.84 6.65
CA THR A 3 -15.39 -16.79 5.35
C THR A 3 -14.54 -15.87 4.47
N GLY A 4 -13.66 -16.47 3.66
CA GLY A 4 -12.80 -15.78 2.68
C GLY A 4 -13.58 -15.23 1.48
N ASN A 5 -14.73 -14.59 1.69
CA ASN A 5 -15.53 -13.95 0.63
C ASN A 5 -15.11 -12.49 0.41
N ARG A 6 -13.79 -12.23 0.45
CA ARG A 6 -13.23 -10.95 0.00
C ARG A 6 -12.68 -11.21 -1.38
N THR A 7 -13.50 -10.96 -2.40
CA THR A 7 -13.10 -11.14 -3.80
C THR A 7 -11.92 -10.23 -4.10
N ALA A 8 -10.97 -10.70 -4.92
CA ALA A 8 -9.81 -9.91 -5.32
C ALA A 8 -10.21 -8.56 -5.98
N SER A 9 -11.45 -8.41 -6.42
CA SER A 9 -12.03 -7.16 -6.94
C SER A 9 -12.12 -6.02 -5.91
N GLU A 10 -12.01 -6.31 -4.61
CA GLU A 10 -12.00 -5.26 -3.58
C GLU A 10 -10.63 -4.61 -3.38
N LEU A 11 -9.55 -5.26 -3.86
CA LEU A 11 -8.21 -4.69 -3.86
C LEU A 11 -8.08 -3.74 -5.05
N LYS A 12 -8.24 -2.44 -4.79
CA LYS A 12 -8.01 -1.38 -5.79
C LYS A 12 -6.50 -1.14 -5.93
N GLY A 13 -6.00 -1.30 -7.15
CA GLY A 13 -4.62 -0.94 -7.49
C GLY A 13 -4.46 0.56 -7.80
N PRO A 14 -3.30 0.95 -8.36
CA PRO A 14 -3.01 2.34 -8.70
C PRO A 14 -4.02 2.97 -9.66
N VAL A 15 -4.53 2.19 -10.62
CA VAL A 15 -5.54 2.66 -11.59
C VAL A 15 -6.89 2.81 -10.91
N GLY A 16 -7.25 1.88 -10.02
CA GLY A 16 -8.43 1.96 -9.18
C GLY A 16 -8.46 3.22 -8.30
N ILE A 17 -7.32 3.57 -7.69
CA ILE A 17 -7.17 4.80 -6.90
C ILE A 17 -7.27 6.05 -7.77
N ALA A 18 -6.68 6.05 -8.96
CA ALA A 18 -6.79 7.16 -9.91
C ALA A 18 -8.25 7.40 -10.33
N HIS A 19 -8.99 6.33 -10.61
CA HIS A 19 -10.40 6.41 -10.96
C HIS A 19 -11.25 6.94 -9.79
N LEU A 20 -11.03 6.43 -8.57
CA LEU A 20 -11.69 6.93 -7.37
C LEU A 20 -11.40 8.42 -7.12
N SER A 21 -10.17 8.86 -7.35
CA SER A 21 -9.79 10.28 -7.24
C SER A 21 -10.61 11.16 -8.21
N GLY A 22 -10.82 10.67 -9.44
CA GLY A 22 -11.67 11.33 -10.43
C GLY A 22 -13.13 11.42 -9.98
N GLN A 23 -13.68 10.33 -9.45
CA GLN A 23 -15.04 10.31 -8.90
C GLN A 23 -15.20 11.27 -7.72
N VAL A 24 -14.26 11.27 -6.76
CA VAL A 24 -14.25 12.19 -5.61
C VAL A 24 -14.25 13.66 -6.06
N THR A 25 -13.53 13.97 -7.14
CA THR A 25 -13.49 15.34 -7.69
C THR A 25 -14.81 15.74 -8.36
N GLN A 26 -15.49 14.79 -9.01
CA GLN A 26 -16.76 15.03 -9.72
C GLN A 26 -18.00 14.97 -8.81
N SER A 27 -17.88 14.43 -7.60
CA SER A 27 -19.01 14.18 -6.69
C SER A 27 -19.50 15.41 -5.91
N GLY A 28 -18.77 16.53 -5.95
CA GLY A 28 -19.13 17.74 -5.21
C GLY A 28 -19.90 18.73 -6.08
N ASP A 29 -21.12 19.09 -5.64
CA ASP A 29 -21.95 20.09 -6.34
C ASP A 29 -21.41 21.53 -6.19
N THR A 30 -20.58 21.77 -5.16
CA THR A 30 -19.97 23.06 -4.86
C THR A 30 -18.47 22.89 -4.57
N TRP A 31 -17.64 23.86 -5.00
CA TRP A 31 -16.19 23.89 -4.77
C TRP A 31 -15.76 23.58 -3.33
N GLN A 32 -16.50 24.09 -2.35
CA GLN A 32 -16.22 23.87 -0.93
C GLN A 32 -16.44 22.40 -0.50
N GLN A 33 -17.43 21.72 -1.09
CA GLN A 33 -17.69 20.31 -0.81
C GLN A 33 -16.62 19.44 -1.46
N THR A 34 -16.29 19.69 -2.73
CA THR A 34 -15.23 18.98 -3.46
C THR A 34 -13.90 19.07 -2.72
N PHE A 35 -13.52 20.26 -2.24
CA PHE A 35 -12.29 20.44 -1.49
C PHE A 35 -12.25 19.60 -0.20
N ARG A 36 -13.35 19.58 0.58
CA ARG A 36 -13.44 18.74 1.79
C ARG A 36 -13.34 17.26 1.46
N MET A 37 -14.00 16.79 0.40
CA MET A 37 -13.95 15.39 -0.01
C MET A 37 -12.55 14.96 -0.46
N ILE A 38 -11.86 15.81 -1.23
CA ILE A 38 -10.47 15.54 -1.65
C ILE A 38 -9.55 15.48 -0.44
N LEU A 39 -9.65 16.43 0.50
CA LEU A 39 -8.84 16.40 1.72
C LEU A 39 -9.10 15.13 2.54
N TRP A 40 -10.37 14.74 2.67
CA TRP A 40 -10.73 13.51 3.37
C TRP A 40 -10.16 12.27 2.67
N PHE A 41 -10.25 12.21 1.34
CA PHE A 41 -9.70 11.10 0.56
C PHE A 41 -8.18 11.01 0.67
N ILE A 42 -7.47 12.14 0.61
CA ILE A 42 -6.02 12.20 0.82
C ILE A 42 -5.66 11.76 2.24
N ALA A 43 -6.40 12.23 3.25
CA ALA A 43 -6.18 11.83 4.63
C ALA A 43 -6.36 10.31 4.82
N LEU A 44 -7.42 9.75 4.25
CA LEU A 44 -7.69 8.31 4.26
C LEU A 44 -6.54 7.53 3.60
N LEU A 45 -6.12 7.93 2.39
CA LEU A 45 -5.00 7.27 1.70
C LEU A 45 -3.70 7.37 2.50
N SER A 46 -3.41 8.55 3.06
CA SER A 46 -2.20 8.80 3.85
C SER A 46 -2.15 7.93 5.10
N VAL A 47 -3.26 7.79 5.83
CA VAL A 47 -3.34 6.91 7.01
C VAL A 47 -3.13 5.46 6.62
N ASN A 48 -3.78 4.98 5.55
CA ASN A 48 -3.60 3.60 5.09
C ASN A 48 -2.15 3.33 4.64
N LEU A 49 -1.56 4.25 3.88
CA LEU A 49 -0.17 4.12 3.43
C LEU A 49 0.80 4.15 4.63
N GLY A 50 0.55 5.02 5.62
CA GLY A 50 1.32 5.06 6.86
C GLY A 50 1.25 3.74 7.63
N LEU A 51 0.07 3.14 7.75
CA LEU A 51 -0.10 1.83 8.38
C LEU A 51 0.63 0.72 7.61
N ILE A 52 0.51 0.70 6.27
CA ILE A 52 1.20 -0.27 5.42
C ILE A 52 2.73 -0.10 5.55
N ASN A 53 3.23 1.14 5.56
CA ASN A 53 4.66 1.42 5.70
C ASN A 53 5.21 0.95 7.04
N LEU A 54 4.41 0.83 8.09
CA LEU A 54 4.83 0.29 9.39
C LEU A 54 4.92 -1.24 9.42
N PHE A 55 4.44 -1.95 8.39
CA PHE A 55 4.60 -3.40 8.34
C PHE A 55 6.08 -3.81 8.22
N PRO A 56 6.46 -4.97 8.79
CA PRO A 56 7.85 -5.46 8.80
C PRO A 56 8.22 -6.06 7.44
N ILE A 57 8.12 -5.26 6.37
CA ILE A 57 8.47 -5.65 5.00
C ILE A 57 9.82 -4.97 4.67
N PRO A 58 10.87 -5.73 4.32
CA PRO A 58 12.25 -5.26 4.05
C PRO A 58 12.51 -4.14 3.03
N LEU A 59 11.48 -3.51 2.47
CA LEU A 59 11.53 -2.37 1.55
C LEU A 59 10.77 -1.14 2.09
N LEU A 60 9.94 -1.33 3.11
CA LEU A 60 9.14 -0.29 3.76
C LEU A 60 9.87 0.24 5.00
N ASP A 61 9.46 1.42 5.48
CA ASP A 61 10.02 2.06 6.69
C ASP A 61 9.97 1.12 7.92
N GLY A 62 8.91 0.32 8.05
CA GLY A 62 8.72 -0.69 9.09
C GLY A 62 9.67 -1.88 8.97
N GLY A 63 10.21 -2.17 7.80
CA GLY A 63 11.30 -3.13 7.62
C GLY A 63 12.58 -2.67 8.30
N HIS A 64 12.90 -1.37 8.23
CA HIS A 64 14.02 -0.80 8.96
C HIS A 64 13.78 -0.83 10.47
N LEU A 65 12.56 -0.49 10.91
CA LEU A 65 12.18 -0.63 12.33
C LEU A 65 12.36 -2.08 12.82
N MET A 66 11.97 -3.07 12.02
CA MET A 66 12.20 -4.48 12.33
C MET A 66 13.69 -4.78 12.49
N TYR A 67 14.54 -4.32 11.57
CA TYR A 67 15.99 -4.50 11.67
C TYR A 67 16.56 -3.86 12.93
N TYR A 68 16.15 -2.64 13.27
CA TYR A 68 16.59 -1.97 14.49
C TYR A 68 16.12 -2.68 15.76
N LEU A 69 14.90 -3.24 15.77
CA LEU A 69 14.43 -4.06 16.89
C LEU A 69 15.29 -5.32 17.05
N VAL A 70 15.64 -5.98 15.94
CA VAL A 70 16.52 -7.15 15.96
C VAL A 70 17.93 -6.78 16.42
N GLU A 71 18.48 -5.66 15.96
CA GLU A 71 19.78 -5.14 16.40
C GLU A 71 19.78 -4.75 17.88
N ALA A 72 18.70 -4.13 18.38
CA ALA A 72 18.55 -3.79 19.78
C ALA A 72 18.53 -5.04 20.68
N VAL A 73 17.91 -6.14 20.22
CA VAL A 73 17.90 -7.42 20.95
C VAL A 73 19.24 -8.16 20.84
N GLN A 74 19.89 -8.15 19.67
CA GLN A 74 21.16 -8.85 19.46
C GLN A 74 22.40 -8.08 19.92
N GLY A 75 22.29 -6.76 20.11
CA GLY A 75 23.40 -5.88 20.50
C GLY A 75 24.50 -5.72 19.45
N ARG A 76 24.28 -6.20 18.22
CA ARG A 76 25.24 -6.14 17.10
C ARG A 76 24.52 -5.79 15.79
N PRO A 77 25.18 -5.07 14.88
CA PRO A 77 24.59 -4.71 13.60
C PRO A 77 24.25 -5.94 12.76
N MET A 78 23.13 -5.89 12.05
CA MET A 78 22.71 -6.97 11.17
C MET A 78 23.60 -7.02 9.92
N ALA A 79 24.02 -8.22 9.51
CA ALA A 79 24.95 -8.33 8.38
C ALA A 79 24.29 -7.83 7.08
N GLN A 80 25.04 -7.03 6.32
CA GLN A 80 24.58 -6.35 5.11
C GLN A 80 23.96 -7.32 4.08
N GLN A 81 24.51 -8.54 3.98
CA GLN A 81 23.98 -9.62 3.15
C GLN A 81 22.51 -9.96 3.48
N PHE A 82 22.11 -9.97 4.75
CA PHE A 82 20.72 -10.28 5.14
C PHE A 82 19.78 -9.13 4.77
N GLN A 83 20.21 -7.89 4.94
CA GLN A 83 19.43 -6.72 4.54
C GLN A 83 19.23 -6.70 3.01
N GLU A 84 20.27 -7.05 2.24
CA GLU A 84 20.20 -7.10 0.78
C GLU A 84 19.24 -8.21 0.29
N TRP A 85 19.33 -9.42 0.87
CA TRP A 85 18.37 -10.49 0.60
C TRP A 85 16.94 -10.10 0.98
N GLY A 86 16.78 -9.45 2.14
CA GLY A 86 15.50 -8.90 2.57
C GLY A 86 14.95 -7.92 1.55
N PHE A 87 15.73 -6.91 1.15
CA PHE A 87 15.32 -5.90 0.16
C PHE A 87 14.88 -6.54 -1.16
N ARG A 88 15.68 -7.47 -1.71
CA ARG A 88 15.34 -8.18 -2.96
C ARG A 88 14.01 -8.94 -2.84
N PHE A 89 13.78 -9.60 -1.71
CA PHE A 89 12.53 -10.30 -1.44
C PHE A 89 11.34 -9.34 -1.29
N GLY A 90 11.49 -8.28 -0.50
CA GLY A 90 10.46 -7.25 -0.32
C GLY A 90 10.11 -6.55 -1.63
N PHE A 91 11.12 -6.25 -2.45
CA PHE A 91 10.95 -5.68 -3.79
C PHE A 91 10.19 -6.64 -4.72
N ALA A 92 10.58 -7.92 -4.76
CA ALA A 92 9.87 -8.91 -5.56
C ALA A 92 8.40 -9.04 -5.17
N ILE A 93 8.09 -9.03 -3.86
CA ILE A 93 6.70 -9.03 -3.37
C ILE A 93 5.95 -7.78 -3.85
N ILE A 94 6.51 -6.60 -3.64
CA ILE A 94 5.83 -5.34 -3.99
C ILE A 94 5.56 -5.24 -5.49
N ILE A 95 6.55 -5.58 -6.32
CA ILE A 95 6.36 -5.61 -7.79
C ILE A 95 5.32 -6.64 -8.20
N THR A 96 5.32 -7.82 -7.60
CA THR A 96 4.33 -8.87 -7.90
C THR A 96 2.92 -8.42 -7.53
N LEU A 97 2.74 -7.81 -6.35
CA LEU A 97 1.47 -7.25 -5.91
C LEU A 97 1.02 -6.08 -6.79
N MET A 98 1.95 -5.20 -7.20
CA MET A 98 1.65 -4.10 -8.12
C MET A 98 1.18 -4.63 -9.48
N ALA A 99 1.88 -5.61 -10.06
CA ALA A 99 1.47 -6.24 -11.31
C ALA A 99 0.10 -6.94 -11.18
N PHE A 100 -0.12 -7.66 -10.08
CA PHE A 100 -1.39 -8.33 -9.80
C PHE A 100 -2.56 -7.34 -9.69
N THR A 101 -2.39 -6.27 -8.91
CA THR A 101 -3.43 -5.24 -8.73
C THR A 101 -3.67 -4.44 -10.01
N LEU A 102 -2.63 -4.15 -10.79
CA LEU A 102 -2.77 -3.51 -12.09
C LEU A 102 -3.54 -4.38 -13.08
N TYR A 103 -3.22 -5.68 -13.14
CA TYR A 103 -3.97 -6.64 -13.97
C TYR A 103 -5.45 -6.70 -13.57
N ASN A 104 -5.70 -6.76 -12.26
CA ASN A 104 -7.05 -6.81 -11.69
C ASN A 104 -7.83 -5.51 -11.97
N ASP A 105 -7.21 -4.35 -11.80
CA ASP A 105 -7.82 -3.06 -12.16
C ASP A 105 -8.21 -3.03 -13.65
N ILE A 106 -7.30 -3.42 -14.55
CA ILE A 106 -7.57 -3.44 -16.00
C ILE A 106 -8.70 -4.42 -16.33
N ALA A 107 -8.69 -5.61 -15.72
CA ALA A 107 -9.75 -6.59 -15.91
C ALA A 107 -11.11 -6.04 -15.45
N ASN A 108 -11.19 -5.40 -14.28
CA ASN A 108 -12.45 -4.84 -13.78
C ASN A 108 -12.95 -3.63 -14.56
N PHE A 109 -12.05 -2.82 -15.13
CA PHE A 109 -12.45 -1.61 -15.87
C PHE A 109 -12.79 -1.88 -17.33
N TRP A 110 -12.25 -2.96 -17.93
CA TRP A 110 -12.29 -3.15 -19.38
C TRP A 110 -12.91 -4.47 -19.86
N LEU A 111 -12.98 -5.50 -19.01
CA LEU A 111 -13.67 -6.77 -19.30
C LEU A 111 -15.01 -6.83 -18.56
#